data_AF-A0A2V7K065-F1
#
_entry.id   AF-A0A2V7K065-F1
#
_cell.length_a   1.000
_cell.length_b   1.000
_cell.length_c   1.000
_cell.angle_alpha   90.00
_cell.angle_beta   90.00
_cell.angle_gamma   90.00
#
_symmetry.space_group_name_H-M   'P 1'
#
loop_
_entity.id
_entity.type
_entity.pdbx_description
1 polymer ?
#
loop_
_entity_poly.entity_id
_entity_poly.type
_entity_poly.pdbx_seq_one_letter_code
_entity_poly.pdbx_strand_id
1 'polypeptide(L)'
;IAACEGLGDAALWQGQWAGAQAWYSRGLRLAQSSVDRRAVGQLERLLGVLARRQGDLAGAGDHLRRAREASEAAGAADEMARVLNTQGQLEAQLGRHGAASIAYREALAWAQRAPRDPALELAIRLNLAELQLDAERFLEVDEELRRAEQVAIAGNLTRRLAQVYILMGRLRGRQQDETGFVFFEQAIELCKTVERAAATEGQVYLEYGLFRERLGQREEARAYLERAREIFDSVGEALERERVDAELRKLSA
;
A
#
# COMPACT_ATOMS: atom_id res chain seq x y z
N ILE A 1 6.09 18.06 -19.85
CA ILE A 1 5.17 17.25 -19.04
C ILE A 1 5.97 16.20 -18.26
N ALA A 2 6.58 15.20 -18.92
CA ALA A 2 7.42 14.17 -18.28
C ALA A 2 8.52 14.71 -17.34
N ALA A 3 9.21 15.80 -17.72
CA ALA A 3 10.20 16.44 -16.83
C ALA A 3 9.59 17.01 -15.54
N CYS A 4 8.35 17.54 -15.59
CA CYS A 4 7.65 18.02 -14.41
C CYS A 4 7.17 16.87 -13.53
N GLU A 5 6.79 15.74 -14.13
CA GLU A 5 6.47 14.51 -13.39
C GLU A 5 7.69 14.00 -12.65
N GLY A 6 8.82 13.80 -13.36
CA GLY A 6 10.05 13.29 -12.74
C GLY A 6 10.59 14.20 -11.63
N LEU A 7 10.50 15.53 -11.79
CA LEU A 7 10.87 16.47 -10.73
C LEU A 7 9.89 16.46 -9.56
N GLY A 8 8.59 16.28 -9.83
CA GLY A 8 7.59 16.14 -8.79
C GLY A 8 7.79 14.86 -7.97
N ASP A 9 8.08 13.75 -8.64
CA ASP A 9 8.42 12.47 -8.00
C ASP A 9 9.69 12.63 -7.15
N ALA A 10 10.76 13.20 -7.71
CA ALA A 10 12.00 13.44 -6.98
C ALA A 10 11.78 14.31 -5.72
N ALA A 11 10.99 15.37 -5.83
CA ALA A 11 10.62 16.21 -4.69
C ALA A 11 9.82 15.42 -3.65
N LEU A 12 8.90 14.54 -4.08
CA LEU A 12 8.14 13.66 -3.18
C LEU A 12 9.05 12.68 -2.44
N TRP A 13 10.02 12.07 -3.12
CA TRP A 13 11.03 11.18 -2.51
C TRP A 13 11.91 11.91 -1.49
N GLN A 14 12.10 13.22 -1.64
CA GLN A 14 12.84 14.07 -0.70
C GLN A 14 11.96 14.67 0.41
N GLY A 15 10.67 14.30 0.48
CA GLY A 15 9.72 14.88 1.44
C GLY A 15 9.38 16.35 1.18
N GLN A 16 9.71 16.88 0.00
CA GLN A 16 9.42 18.26 -0.41
C GLN A 16 8.01 18.36 -1.01
N TRP A 17 7.00 18.22 -0.16
CA TRP A 17 5.59 18.18 -0.56
C TRP A 17 5.14 19.38 -1.40
N ALA A 18 5.51 20.59 -0.97
CA ALA A 18 5.21 21.81 -1.71
C ALA A 18 5.91 21.87 -3.07
N GLY A 19 7.15 21.36 -3.15
CA GLY A 19 7.90 21.24 -4.40
C GLY A 19 7.24 20.27 -5.37
N ALA A 20 6.81 19.10 -4.88
CA ALA A 20 6.10 18.11 -5.67
C ALA A 20 4.78 18.69 -6.24
N GLN A 21 4.00 19.35 -5.40
CA GLN A 21 2.76 20.02 -5.81
C GLN A 21 3.00 21.09 -6.87
N ALA A 22 4.04 21.92 -6.71
CA ALA A 22 4.38 22.95 -7.69
C ALA A 22 4.75 22.35 -9.06
N TRP A 23 5.56 21.29 -9.07
CA TRP A 23 5.98 20.61 -10.29
C TRP A 23 4.81 19.92 -10.99
N TYR A 24 3.99 19.15 -10.27
CA TYR A 24 2.81 18.52 -10.87
C TYR A 24 1.81 19.55 -11.38
N SER A 25 1.56 20.64 -10.64
CA SER A 25 0.68 21.72 -11.09
C SER A 25 1.19 22.41 -12.36
N ARG A 26 2.51 22.56 -12.50
CA ARG A 26 3.13 23.08 -13.73
C ARG A 26 2.97 22.09 -14.88
N GLY A 27 3.20 20.80 -14.64
CA GLY A 27 2.98 19.74 -15.62
C GLY A 27 1.53 19.72 -16.11
N LEU A 28 0.57 19.83 -15.18
CA LEU A 28 -0.86 19.85 -15.47
C LEU A 28 -1.25 20.99 -16.41
N ARG A 29 -0.76 22.22 -16.16
CA ARG A 29 -1.00 23.36 -17.07
C ARG A 29 -0.46 23.10 -18.48
N LEU A 30 0.71 22.47 -18.59
CA LEU A 30 1.28 22.10 -19.89
C LEU A 30 0.42 21.04 -20.59
N ALA A 31 0.02 19.98 -19.87
CA ALA A 31 -0.83 18.91 -20.40
C ALA A 31 -2.20 19.43 -20.88
N GLN A 32 -2.80 20.37 -20.13
CA GLN A 32 -4.03 21.04 -20.52
C GLN A 32 -3.84 21.87 -21.79
N SER A 33 -2.74 22.62 -21.89
CA SER A 33 -2.43 23.44 -23.07
C SER A 33 -2.16 22.62 -24.34
N SER A 34 -1.61 21.42 -24.19
CA SER A 34 -1.35 20.49 -25.29
C SER A 34 -2.50 19.50 -25.53
N VAL A 35 -3.61 19.62 -24.79
CA VAL A 35 -4.79 18.73 -24.85
C VAL A 35 -4.43 17.24 -24.64
N ASP A 36 -3.37 16.98 -23.87
CA ASP A 36 -2.94 15.62 -23.52
C ASP A 36 -3.78 15.10 -22.35
N ARG A 37 -4.91 14.47 -22.67
CA ARG A 37 -5.87 13.96 -21.68
C ARG A 37 -5.28 12.88 -20.79
N ARG A 38 -4.39 12.04 -21.31
CA ARG A 38 -3.72 11.00 -20.53
C ARG A 38 -2.82 11.63 -19.47
N ALA A 39 -1.99 12.59 -19.85
CA ALA A 39 -1.14 13.32 -18.91
C ALA A 39 -1.94 14.14 -17.89
N VAL A 40 -3.07 14.74 -18.28
CA VAL A 40 -3.98 15.40 -17.34
C VAL A 40 -4.49 14.40 -16.29
N GLY A 41 -4.95 13.22 -16.72
CA GLY A 41 -5.40 12.16 -15.82
C GLY A 41 -4.34 11.78 -14.78
N GLN A 42 -3.12 11.53 -15.25
CA GLN A 42 -1.98 11.18 -14.41
C GLN A 42 -1.61 12.27 -13.40
N LEU A 43 -1.50 13.52 -13.85
CA LEU A 43 -1.08 14.64 -12.99
C LEU A 43 -2.15 15.01 -11.96
N GLU A 44 -3.43 14.96 -12.34
CA GLU A 44 -4.53 15.14 -11.39
C GLU A 44 -4.54 14.02 -10.34
N ARG A 45 -4.29 12.76 -10.73
CA ARG A 45 -4.17 11.66 -9.76
C ARG A 45 -3.02 11.90 -8.77
N LEU A 46 -1.85 12.32 -9.26
CA LEU A 46 -0.68 12.58 -8.41
C LEU A 46 -0.94 13.72 -7.41
N LEU A 47 -1.61 14.79 -7.85
CA LEU A 47 -2.06 15.87 -6.96
C LEU A 47 -3.08 15.36 -5.93
N GLY A 48 -4.00 14.47 -6.33
CA GLY A 48 -4.93 13.81 -5.43
C GLY A 48 -4.24 12.95 -4.36
N VAL A 49 -3.18 12.23 -4.73
CA VAL A 49 -2.34 11.48 -3.77
C VAL A 49 -1.67 12.42 -2.77
N LEU A 50 -1.14 13.56 -3.21
CA LEU A 50 -0.53 14.55 -2.32
C LEU A 50 -1.55 15.13 -1.33
N ALA A 51 -2.69 15.60 -1.84
CA ALA A 51 -3.77 16.15 -1.02
C ALA A 51 -4.24 15.15 0.03
N ARG A 52 -4.44 13.87 -0.35
CA ARG A 52 -4.81 12.79 0.56
C ARG A 52 -3.79 12.59 1.68
N ARG A 53 -2.49 12.57 1.34
CA ARG A 53 -1.40 12.41 2.32
C ARG A 53 -1.28 13.60 3.27
N GLN A 54 -1.68 14.80 2.83
CA GLN A 54 -1.72 16.01 3.63
C GLN A 54 -3.00 16.14 4.47
N GLY A 55 -3.96 15.21 4.33
CA GLY A 55 -5.24 15.24 5.03
C GLY A 55 -6.32 16.10 4.35
N ASP A 56 -6.03 16.72 3.20
CA ASP A 56 -7.05 17.39 2.38
C ASP A 56 -7.83 16.34 1.56
N LEU A 57 -8.73 15.64 2.25
CA LEU A 57 -9.52 14.56 1.65
C LEU A 57 -10.54 15.09 0.63
N ALA A 58 -11.02 16.32 0.81
CA ALA A 58 -11.95 16.96 -0.11
C ALA A 58 -11.25 17.33 -1.42
N GLY A 59 -10.11 18.03 -1.34
CA GLY A 59 -9.29 18.35 -2.51
C GLY A 59 -8.78 17.10 -3.22
N ALA A 60 -8.43 16.05 -2.49
CA ALA A 60 -8.11 14.74 -3.07
C ALA A 60 -9.25 14.18 -3.92
N GLY A 61 -10.49 14.26 -3.43
CA GLY A 61 -11.68 13.84 -4.17
C GLY A 61 -11.87 14.64 -5.47
N ASP A 62 -11.70 15.96 -5.42
CA ASP A 62 -11.81 16.82 -6.61
C ASP A 62 -10.76 16.51 -7.68
N HIS A 63 -9.51 16.31 -7.25
CA HIS A 63 -8.42 15.88 -8.11
C HIS A 63 -8.72 14.52 -8.75
N LEU A 64 -9.17 13.54 -7.97
CA LEU A 64 -9.48 12.20 -8.49
C LEU A 64 -10.68 12.19 -9.45
N ARG A 65 -11.69 13.04 -9.23
CA ARG A 65 -12.79 13.21 -10.18
C ARG A 65 -12.29 13.72 -11.54
N ARG A 66 -11.46 14.78 -11.54
CA ARG A 66 -10.87 15.31 -12.78
C ARG A 66 -9.94 14.29 -13.45
N ALA A 67 -9.19 13.54 -12.65
CA ALA A 67 -8.33 12.46 -13.15
C ALA A 67 -9.14 11.36 -13.86
N ARG A 68 -10.27 10.96 -13.27
CA ARG A 68 -11.19 9.98 -13.85
C ARG A 68 -11.76 10.47 -15.18
N GLU A 69 -12.30 11.68 -15.21
CA GLU A 69 -12.86 12.30 -16.43
C GLU A 69 -11.82 12.36 -17.56
N ALA A 70 -10.58 12.74 -17.25
CA ALA A 70 -9.51 12.84 -18.24
C ALA A 70 -9.04 11.46 -18.74
N SER A 71 -8.89 10.48 -17.85
CA SER A 71 -8.50 9.11 -18.21
C SER A 71 -9.57 8.40 -19.04
N GLU A 72 -10.85 8.63 -18.73
CA GLU A 72 -11.96 8.12 -19.54
C GLU A 72 -11.96 8.72 -20.94
N ALA A 73 -11.84 10.05 -21.04
CA ALA A 73 -11.76 10.74 -22.33
C ALA A 73 -10.53 10.32 -23.16
N ALA A 74 -9.44 9.91 -22.51
CA ALA A 74 -8.24 9.42 -23.16
C ALA A 74 -8.30 7.92 -23.54
N GLY A 75 -9.32 7.17 -23.08
CA GLY A 75 -9.35 5.71 -23.18
C GLY A 75 -8.19 5.03 -22.44
N ALA A 76 -7.60 5.68 -21.44
CA ALA A 76 -6.41 5.23 -20.73
C ALA A 76 -6.77 4.23 -19.62
N ALA A 77 -6.96 2.96 -19.99
CA ALA A 77 -7.39 1.90 -19.07
C ALA A 77 -6.44 1.69 -17.87
N ASP A 78 -5.13 1.76 -18.10
CA ASP A 78 -4.13 1.62 -17.05
C ASP A 78 -4.18 2.80 -16.05
N GLU A 79 -4.36 4.02 -16.54
CA GLU A 79 -4.46 5.19 -15.67
C GLU A 79 -5.81 5.23 -14.93
N MET A 80 -6.88 4.77 -15.57
CA MET A 80 -8.17 4.57 -14.90
C MET A 80 -8.03 3.61 -13.71
N ALA A 81 -7.31 2.49 -13.87
CA ALA A 81 -7.04 1.57 -12.77
C ALA A 81 -6.27 2.24 -11.61
N ARG A 82 -5.27 3.08 -11.91
CA ARG A 82 -4.52 3.83 -10.87
C ARG A 82 -5.38 4.88 -10.16
N VAL A 83 -6.24 5.59 -10.90
CA VAL A 83 -7.18 6.57 -10.33
C VAL A 83 -8.13 5.87 -9.37
N LEU A 84 -8.77 4.78 -9.81
CA LEU A 84 -9.71 4.02 -8.99
C LEU A 84 -9.06 3.37 -7.76
N ASN A 85 -7.82 2.89 -7.88
CA ASN A 85 -7.07 2.42 -6.72
C ASN A 85 -6.84 3.55 -5.70
N THR A 86 -6.49 4.75 -6.18
CA THR A 86 -6.28 5.92 -5.30
C THR A 86 -7.60 6.38 -4.68
N GLN A 87 -8.70 6.30 -5.43
CA GLN A 87 -10.05 6.55 -4.91
C GLN A 87 -10.43 5.54 -3.83
N GLY A 88 -10.14 4.25 -4.02
CA GLY A 88 -10.34 3.23 -2.99
C GLY A 88 -9.60 3.56 -1.68
N GLN A 89 -8.35 4.03 -1.78
CA GLN A 89 -7.58 4.47 -0.61
C GLN A 89 -8.18 5.70 0.06
N LEU A 90 -8.69 6.66 -0.71
CA LEU A 90 -9.37 7.85 -0.19
C LEU A 90 -10.65 7.48 0.56
N GLU A 91 -11.50 6.64 -0.04
CA GLU A 91 -12.75 6.20 0.58
C GLU A 91 -12.48 5.36 1.84
N ALA A 92 -11.44 4.53 1.85
CA ALA A 92 -11.01 3.78 3.03
C ALA A 92 -10.59 4.72 4.17
N GLN A 93 -9.81 5.76 3.85
CA GLN A 93 -9.40 6.79 4.82
C GLN A 93 -10.57 7.62 5.35
N LEU A 94 -11.64 7.76 4.57
CA LEU A 94 -12.91 8.37 4.98
C LEU A 94 -13.82 7.42 5.78
N GLY A 95 -13.40 6.17 6.04
CA GLY A 95 -14.20 5.14 6.72
C GLY A 95 -15.33 4.56 5.88
N ARG A 96 -15.36 4.85 4.57
CA ARG A 96 -16.42 4.41 3.65
C ARG A 96 -16.06 3.08 3.00
N HIS A 97 -15.99 2.03 3.82
CA HIS A 97 -15.53 0.69 3.42
C HIS A 97 -16.25 0.12 2.18
N GLY A 98 -17.56 0.32 2.07
CA GLY A 98 -18.33 -0.13 0.90
C GLY A 98 -17.88 0.54 -0.41
N ALA A 99 -17.72 1.87 -0.39
CA ALA A 99 -17.27 2.63 -1.55
C ALA A 99 -15.81 2.28 -1.92
N ALA A 100 -14.95 2.12 -0.92
CA ALA A 100 -13.56 1.69 -1.12
C ALA A 100 -13.48 0.32 -1.81
N SER A 101 -14.27 -0.65 -1.34
CA SER A 101 -14.33 -2.00 -1.91
C SER A 101 -14.79 -2.00 -3.37
N ILE A 102 -15.79 -1.18 -3.71
CA ILE A 102 -16.25 -1.00 -5.09
C ILE A 102 -15.13 -0.42 -5.95
N ALA A 103 -14.49 0.66 -5.51
CA ALA A 103 -13.42 1.32 -6.25
C ALA A 103 -12.22 0.38 -6.52
N TYR A 104 -11.81 -0.44 -5.54
CA TYR A 104 -10.75 -1.43 -5.76
C TYR A 104 -11.14 -2.53 -6.74
N ARG A 105 -12.37 -3.05 -6.68
CA ARG A 105 -12.84 -4.05 -7.65
C ARG A 105 -12.93 -3.48 -9.07
N GLU A 106 -13.41 -2.24 -9.21
CA GLU A 106 -13.39 -1.53 -10.49
C GLU A 106 -11.95 -1.33 -10.98
N ALA A 107 -11.01 -0.97 -10.09
CA ALA A 107 -9.60 -0.83 -10.44
C ALA A 107 -9.00 -2.14 -10.97
N LEU A 108 -9.31 -3.30 -10.36
CA LEU A 108 -8.89 -4.61 -10.86
C LEU A 108 -9.46 -4.91 -12.25
N ALA A 109 -10.75 -4.62 -12.47
CA ALA A 109 -11.39 -4.82 -13.77
C ALA A 109 -10.74 -3.95 -14.87
N TRP A 110 -10.35 -2.71 -14.55
CA TRP A 110 -9.62 -1.85 -15.48
C TRP A 110 -8.17 -2.31 -15.70
N ALA A 111 -7.48 -2.78 -14.66
CA ALA A 111 -6.12 -3.30 -14.78
C ALA A 111 -6.05 -4.53 -15.72
N GLN A 112 -7.10 -5.37 -15.75
CA GLN A 112 -7.19 -6.50 -16.68
C GLN A 112 -7.37 -6.09 -18.15
N ARG A 113 -7.89 -4.88 -18.40
CA ARG A 113 -8.09 -4.32 -19.75
C ARG A 113 -6.88 -3.54 -20.25
N ALA A 114 -5.88 -3.35 -19.40
CA ALA A 114 -4.66 -2.62 -19.68
C ALA A 114 -3.51 -3.59 -19.99
N PRO A 115 -2.37 -3.11 -20.53
CA PRO A 115 -1.13 -3.86 -20.51
C PRO A 115 -0.81 -4.36 -19.10
N ARG A 116 -0.37 -5.61 -19.00
CA ARG A 116 -0.15 -6.28 -17.72
C ARG A 116 0.84 -5.49 -16.85
N ASP A 117 0.36 -5.03 -15.69
CA ASP A 117 1.17 -4.41 -14.64
C ASP A 117 0.98 -5.20 -13.33
N PRO A 118 1.83 -6.22 -13.07
CA PRO A 118 1.73 -7.05 -11.88
C PRO A 118 1.88 -6.25 -10.59
N ALA A 119 2.64 -5.14 -10.60
CA ALA A 119 2.87 -4.34 -9.40
C ALA A 119 1.63 -3.53 -9.03
N LEU A 120 0.92 -2.97 -10.02
CA LEU A 120 -0.35 -2.30 -9.80
C LEU A 120 -1.43 -3.29 -9.35
N GLU A 121 -1.57 -4.42 -10.04
CA GLU A 121 -2.55 -5.44 -9.67
C GLU A 121 -2.32 -5.90 -8.22
N LEU A 122 -1.08 -6.24 -7.86
CA LEU A 122 -0.71 -6.63 -6.51
C LEU A 122 -1.05 -5.56 -5.48
N ALA A 123 -0.74 -4.29 -5.77
CA ALA A 123 -1.05 -3.20 -4.86
C ALA A 123 -2.56 -3.05 -4.62
N ILE A 124 -3.39 -3.17 -5.66
CA ILE A 124 -4.85 -3.10 -5.52
C ILE A 124 -5.36 -4.26 -4.67
N ARG A 125 -4.87 -5.49 -4.90
CA ARG A 125 -5.28 -6.68 -4.15
C ARG A 125 -4.92 -6.56 -2.66
N LEU A 126 -3.71 -6.10 -2.35
CA LEU A 126 -3.29 -5.89 -0.96
C LEU A 126 -4.16 -4.85 -0.25
N ASN A 127 -4.46 -3.73 -0.92
CA ASN A 127 -5.36 -2.71 -0.37
C ASN A 127 -6.77 -3.26 -0.10
N LEU A 128 -7.30 -4.09 -1.01
CA LEU A 128 -8.62 -4.71 -0.85
C LEU A 128 -8.61 -5.76 0.28
N ALA A 129 -7.56 -6.58 0.36
CA ALA A 129 -7.38 -7.58 1.40
C ALA A 129 -7.28 -6.92 2.80
N GLU A 130 -6.53 -5.83 2.93
CA GLU A 130 -6.45 -5.06 4.18
C GLU A 130 -7.83 -4.52 4.59
N LEU A 131 -8.54 -3.88 3.65
CA LEU A 131 -9.88 -3.36 3.90
C LEU A 131 -10.87 -4.45 4.34
N GLN A 132 -10.79 -5.64 3.73
CA GLN A 132 -11.63 -6.78 4.06
C GLN A 132 -11.23 -7.45 5.38
N LEU A 133 -9.94 -7.45 5.72
CA LEU A 133 -9.44 -7.96 6.99
C LEU A 133 -9.94 -7.11 8.16
N ASP A 134 -9.98 -5.79 7.99
CA ASP A 134 -10.56 -4.88 8.98
C ASP A 134 -12.08 -5.02 9.10
N ALA A 135 -12.74 -5.46 8.02
CA ALA A 135 -14.16 -5.82 8.01
C ALA A 135 -14.44 -7.28 8.43
N GLU A 136 -13.42 -8.02 8.87
CA GLU A 136 -13.50 -9.45 9.27
C GLU A 136 -14.06 -10.41 8.20
N ARG A 137 -13.93 -10.05 6.92
CA ARG A 137 -14.39 -10.88 5.78
C ARG A 137 -13.34 -11.91 5.37
N PHE A 138 -13.00 -12.82 6.27
CA PHE A 138 -11.81 -13.68 6.16
C PHE A 138 -11.74 -14.53 4.88
N LEU A 139 -12.87 -15.05 4.39
CA LEU A 139 -12.89 -15.84 3.16
C LEU A 139 -12.42 -15.04 1.95
N GLU A 140 -12.91 -13.80 1.81
CA GLU A 140 -12.52 -12.91 0.71
C GLU A 140 -11.06 -12.47 0.83
N VAL A 141 -10.57 -12.28 2.06
CA VAL A 141 -9.15 -11.97 2.29
C VAL A 141 -8.27 -13.14 1.81
N ASP A 142 -8.62 -14.39 2.11
CA ASP A 142 -7.86 -15.56 1.67
C ASP A 142 -7.83 -15.67 0.13
N GLU A 143 -8.96 -15.42 -0.53
CA GLU A 143 -9.04 -15.37 -2.00
C GLU A 143 -8.15 -14.28 -2.61
N GLU A 144 -8.21 -13.06 -2.08
CA GLU A 144 -7.38 -11.95 -2.57
C GLU A 144 -5.89 -12.17 -2.31
N LEU A 145 -5.52 -12.71 -1.15
CA LEU A 145 -4.12 -12.99 -0.81
C LEU A 145 -3.54 -14.13 -1.66
N ARG A 146 -4.30 -15.19 -1.97
CA ARG A 146 -3.85 -16.23 -2.91
C ARG A 146 -3.60 -15.67 -4.30
N ARG A 147 -4.47 -14.79 -4.79
CA ARG A 147 -4.28 -14.11 -6.08
C ARG A 147 -3.08 -13.17 -6.04
N ALA A 148 -2.93 -12.41 -4.96
CA ALA A 148 -1.78 -11.53 -4.73
C ALA A 148 -0.46 -12.30 -4.74
N GLU A 149 -0.39 -13.45 -4.07
CA GLU A 149 0.77 -14.34 -4.07
C GLU A 149 1.13 -14.80 -5.50
N GLN A 150 0.15 -15.30 -6.26
CA GLN A 150 0.36 -15.75 -7.65
C GLN A 150 0.91 -14.62 -8.54
N VAL A 151 0.34 -13.42 -8.41
CA VAL A 151 0.77 -12.23 -9.16
C VAL A 151 2.19 -11.84 -8.76
N ALA A 152 2.51 -11.85 -7.46
CA ALA A 152 3.82 -11.50 -6.96
C ALA A 152 4.91 -12.48 -7.43
N ILE A 153 4.64 -13.78 -7.38
CA ILE A 153 5.55 -14.82 -7.86
C ILE A 153 5.75 -14.70 -9.38
N ALA A 154 4.66 -14.63 -10.15
CA ALA A 154 4.75 -14.53 -11.62
C ALA A 154 5.42 -13.23 -12.09
N GLY A 155 5.33 -12.16 -11.30
CA GLY A 155 5.97 -10.87 -11.55
C GLY A 155 7.38 -10.73 -10.97
N ASN A 156 7.93 -11.76 -10.32
CA ASN A 156 9.21 -11.72 -9.59
C ASN A 156 9.28 -10.54 -8.58
N LEU A 157 8.17 -10.24 -7.91
CA LEU A 157 8.04 -9.11 -6.99
C LEU A 157 8.42 -9.52 -5.55
N THR A 158 9.62 -10.08 -5.36
CA THR A 158 10.09 -10.70 -4.11
C THR A 158 9.87 -9.82 -2.87
N ARG A 159 10.22 -8.53 -2.95
CA ARG A 159 10.01 -7.58 -1.83
C ARG A 159 8.54 -7.42 -1.47
N ARG A 160 7.65 -7.40 -2.47
CA ARG A 160 6.19 -7.27 -2.23
C ARG A 160 5.57 -8.60 -1.80
N LEU A 161 6.15 -9.73 -2.20
CA LEU A 161 5.71 -11.06 -1.75
C LEU A 161 5.83 -11.22 -0.22
N ALA A 162 6.87 -10.65 0.40
CA ALA A 162 6.97 -10.61 1.86
C ALA A 162 5.75 -9.91 2.51
N GLN A 163 5.24 -8.86 1.87
CA GLN A 163 4.07 -8.12 2.36
C GLN A 163 2.77 -8.93 2.21
N VAL A 164 2.65 -9.76 1.17
CA VAL A 164 1.56 -10.74 1.03
C VAL A 164 1.58 -11.70 2.22
N TYR A 165 2.75 -12.27 2.53
CA TYR A 165 2.89 -13.23 3.62
C TYR A 165 2.66 -12.62 5.00
N ILE A 166 3.06 -11.37 5.24
CA ILE A 166 2.68 -10.64 6.46
C ILE A 166 1.15 -10.61 6.60
N LEU A 167 0.40 -10.26 5.55
CA LEU A 167 -1.06 -10.22 5.61
C LEU A 167 -1.70 -11.60 5.79
N MET A 168 -1.13 -12.65 5.19
CA MET A 168 -1.59 -14.03 5.40
C MET A 168 -1.40 -14.46 6.86
N GLY A 169 -0.24 -14.13 7.45
CA GLY A 169 0.01 -14.37 8.88
C GLY A 169 -0.93 -13.58 9.79
N ARG A 170 -1.18 -12.30 9.49
CA ARG A 170 -2.16 -11.45 10.20
C ARG A 170 -3.57 -12.03 10.12
N LEU A 171 -4.00 -12.49 8.95
CA LEU A 171 -5.29 -13.16 8.74
C LEU A 171 -5.43 -14.39 9.65
N ARG A 172 -4.42 -15.25 9.69
CA ARG A 172 -4.40 -16.45 10.55
C ARG A 172 -4.47 -16.08 12.03
N GLY A 173 -3.76 -15.03 12.45
CA GLY A 173 -3.88 -14.49 13.80
C GLY A 173 -5.29 -14.01 14.15
N ARG A 174 -5.98 -13.32 13.22
CA ARG A 174 -7.39 -12.93 13.41
C ARG A 174 -8.32 -14.15 13.53
N GLN A 175 -7.96 -15.26 12.91
CA GLN A 175 -8.67 -16.53 13.00
C GLN A 175 -8.29 -17.39 14.22
N GLN A 176 -7.37 -16.93 15.08
CA GLN A 176 -6.79 -17.73 16.17
C GLN A 176 -6.14 -19.05 15.68
N ASP A 177 -5.57 -19.01 14.48
CA ASP A 177 -4.91 -20.14 13.81
C ASP A 177 -3.40 -20.02 13.97
N GLU A 178 -2.82 -20.90 14.79
CA GLU A 178 -1.38 -20.90 15.09
C GLU A 178 -0.51 -21.15 13.85
N THR A 179 -1.05 -21.80 12.80
CA THR A 179 -0.28 -22.10 11.58
C THR A 179 0.15 -20.85 10.80
N GLY A 180 -0.38 -19.67 11.17
CA GLY A 180 0.03 -18.38 10.62
C GLY A 180 1.52 -18.08 10.72
N PHE A 181 2.24 -18.70 11.66
CA PHE A 181 3.68 -18.54 11.83
C PHE A 181 4.46 -18.87 10.54
N VAL A 182 3.99 -19.83 9.75
CA VAL A 182 4.65 -20.27 8.51
C VAL A 182 4.80 -19.11 7.53
N PHE A 183 3.80 -18.24 7.43
CA PHE A 183 3.86 -17.10 6.52
C PHE A 183 4.89 -16.06 6.98
N PHE A 184 5.03 -15.83 8.28
CA PHE A 184 6.08 -14.95 8.79
C PHE A 184 7.48 -15.52 8.53
N GLU A 185 7.70 -16.82 8.72
CA GLU A 185 8.97 -17.47 8.38
C GLU A 185 9.29 -17.36 6.87
N GLN A 186 8.29 -17.55 6.00
CA GLN A 186 8.47 -17.32 4.56
C GLN A 186 8.83 -15.86 4.25
N ALA A 187 8.19 -14.90 4.91
CA ALA A 187 8.51 -13.47 4.74
C ALA A 187 9.94 -13.13 5.20
N ILE A 188 10.40 -13.70 6.32
CA ILE A 188 11.79 -13.57 6.80
C ILE A 188 12.77 -14.14 5.79
N GLU A 189 12.51 -15.34 5.27
CA GLU A 189 13.39 -15.98 4.29
C GLU A 189 13.51 -15.15 3.01
N LEU A 190 12.40 -14.58 2.53
CA LEU A 190 12.44 -13.64 1.40
C LEU A 190 13.30 -12.40 1.71
N CYS A 191 13.21 -11.85 2.93
CA CYS A 191 14.02 -10.68 3.31
C CYS A 191 15.52 -10.98 3.26
N LYS A 192 15.97 -12.20 3.57
CA LYS A 192 17.38 -12.60 3.45
C LYS A 192 17.88 -12.62 2.01
N THR A 193 17.00 -12.88 1.04
CA THR A 193 17.37 -12.95 -0.39
C THR A 193 17.38 -11.60 -1.09
N VAL A 194 16.84 -10.55 -0.45
CA VAL A 194 16.64 -9.23 -1.06
C VAL A 194 17.58 -8.20 -0.44
N GLU A 195 18.40 -7.54 -1.26
CA GLU A 195 19.21 -6.42 -0.79
C GLU A 195 18.33 -5.27 -0.26
N ARG A 196 18.80 -4.64 0.83
CA ARG A 196 18.13 -3.51 1.50
C ARG A 196 16.69 -3.85 1.92
N ALA A 197 16.49 -5.03 2.49
CA ALA A 197 15.19 -5.47 3.03
C ALA A 197 15.05 -5.23 4.54
N ALA A 198 16.02 -4.62 5.23
CA ALA A 198 16.01 -4.47 6.69
C ALA A 198 14.74 -3.79 7.22
N ALA A 199 14.24 -2.73 6.59
CA ALA A 199 12.98 -2.11 6.99
C ALA A 199 11.78 -3.06 6.83
N THR A 200 11.74 -3.85 5.74
CA THR A 200 10.71 -4.87 5.53
C THR A 200 10.84 -5.99 6.57
N GLU A 201 12.06 -6.44 6.89
CA GLU A 201 12.33 -7.45 7.90
C GLU A 201 11.86 -7.00 9.30
N GLY A 202 12.14 -5.75 9.68
CA GLY A 202 11.62 -5.15 10.91
C GLY A 202 10.10 -5.16 10.94
N GLN A 203 9.44 -4.86 9.83
CA GLN A 203 7.98 -4.94 9.71
C GLN A 203 7.45 -6.37 9.85
N VAL A 204 8.16 -7.37 9.29
CA VAL A 204 7.79 -8.79 9.45
C VAL A 204 7.84 -9.17 10.93
N TYR A 205 8.92 -8.82 11.63
CA TYR A 205 9.08 -9.12 13.06
C TYR A 205 8.04 -8.41 13.93
N LEU A 206 7.70 -7.16 13.62
CA LEU A 206 6.65 -6.42 14.32
C LEU A 206 5.31 -7.16 14.21
N GLU A 207 4.89 -7.48 12.99
CA GLU A 207 3.60 -8.15 12.76
C GLU A 207 3.60 -9.59 13.28
N TYR A 208 4.75 -10.27 13.30
CA TYR A 208 4.89 -11.59 13.90
C TYR A 208 4.76 -11.54 15.43
N GLY A 209 5.35 -10.53 16.07
CA GLY A 209 5.16 -10.29 17.50
C GLY A 209 3.70 -10.03 17.86
N LEU A 210 3.01 -9.19 17.06
CA LEU A 210 1.57 -8.92 17.21
C LEU A 210 0.69 -10.15 16.93
N PHE A 211 1.14 -11.06 16.07
CA PHE A 211 0.48 -12.35 15.84
C PHE A 211 0.59 -13.25 17.07
N ARG A 212 1.80 -13.40 17.64
CA ARG A 212 2.04 -14.20 18.85
C ARG A 212 1.28 -13.66 20.06
N GLU A 213 1.25 -12.34 20.22
CA GLU A 213 0.48 -11.67 21.29
C GLU A 213 -1.00 -12.03 21.23
N ARG A 214 -1.58 -11.99 20.02
CA ARG A 214 -2.98 -12.33 19.78
C ARG A 214 -3.33 -13.79 20.08
N LEU A 215 -2.35 -14.69 20.01
CA LEU A 215 -2.49 -16.09 20.40
C LEU A 215 -2.19 -16.33 21.89
N GLY A 216 -1.92 -15.27 22.66
CA GLY A 216 -1.58 -15.34 24.09
C GLY A 216 -0.13 -15.72 24.38
N GLN A 217 0.73 -15.85 23.37
CA GLN A 217 2.12 -16.25 23.49
C GLN A 217 3.01 -15.03 23.79
N ARG A 218 2.87 -14.48 24.99
CA ARG A 218 3.48 -13.18 25.38
C ARG A 218 5.00 -13.16 25.34
N GLU A 219 5.66 -14.25 25.73
CA GLU A 219 7.14 -14.32 25.73
C GLU A 219 7.70 -14.29 24.31
N GLU A 220 7.13 -15.09 23.41
CA GLU A 220 7.49 -15.08 21.98
C GLU A 220 7.17 -13.73 21.34
N ALA A 221 6.00 -13.15 21.65
CA ALA A 221 5.62 -11.83 21.17
C ALA A 221 6.65 -10.76 21.52
N ARG A 222 7.10 -10.76 22.79
CA ARG A 222 8.12 -9.84 23.27
C ARG A 222 9.45 -10.03 22.53
N ALA A 223 9.91 -11.27 22.35
CA ALA A 223 11.16 -11.55 21.65
C ALA A 223 11.14 -11.02 20.21
N TYR A 224 10.05 -11.25 19.46
CA TYR A 224 9.93 -10.75 18.09
C TYR A 224 9.81 -9.22 18.02
N LEU A 225 9.10 -8.59 18.96
CA LEU A 225 9.03 -7.12 19.04
C LEU A 225 10.39 -6.51 19.42
N GLU A 226 11.14 -7.09 20.35
CA GLU A 226 12.50 -6.64 20.67
C GLU A 226 13.41 -6.72 19.43
N ARG A 227 13.29 -7.78 18.63
CA ARG A 227 14.01 -7.91 17.36
C ARG A 227 13.60 -6.86 16.33
N ALA A 228 12.29 -6.59 16.17
CA ALA A 228 11.79 -5.54 15.29
C ALA A 228 12.36 -4.17 15.68
N ARG A 229 12.38 -3.87 16.99
CA ARG A 229 12.93 -2.62 17.54
C ARG A 229 14.41 -2.44 17.21
N GLU A 230 15.23 -3.48 17.39
CA GLU A 230 16.65 -3.45 17.04
C GLU A 230 16.87 -3.13 15.55
N ILE A 231 16.07 -3.75 14.68
CA ILE A 231 16.17 -3.54 13.24
C ILE A 231 15.78 -2.10 12.90
N PHE A 232 14.63 -1.60 13.39
CA PHE A 232 14.19 -0.22 13.14
C PHE A 232 15.18 0.83 13.66
N ASP A 233 15.83 0.57 14.80
CA ASP A 233 16.89 1.42 15.32
C ASP A 233 18.11 1.44 14.37
N SER A 234 18.51 0.28 13.85
CA SER A 234 19.64 0.17 12.91
C SER A 234 19.40 0.84 11.56
N VAL A 235 18.15 0.92 11.10
CA VAL A 235 17.78 1.58 9.83
C VAL A 235 17.31 3.03 10.00
N GLY A 236 17.21 3.53 11.24
CA GLY A 236 16.80 4.90 11.53
C GLY A 236 15.31 5.18 11.37
N GLU A 237 14.45 4.16 11.40
CA GLU A 237 12.99 4.28 11.28
C GLU A 237 12.36 4.61 12.64
N ALA A 238 12.51 5.87 13.08
CA ALA A 238 12.10 6.30 14.42
C ALA A 238 10.61 6.10 14.71
N LEU A 239 9.73 6.35 13.74
CA LEU A 239 8.28 6.20 13.90
C LEU A 239 7.88 4.74 14.16
N GLU A 240 8.44 3.81 13.37
CA GLU A 240 8.16 2.38 13.56
C GLU A 240 8.78 1.88 14.86
N ARG A 241 9.98 2.35 15.23
CA ARG A 241 10.56 2.07 16.54
C ARG A 241 9.63 2.50 17.69
N GLU A 242 9.11 3.72 17.65
CA GLU A 242 8.16 4.23 18.67
C GLU A 242 6.89 3.38 18.74
N ARG A 243 6.38 2.92 17.59
CA ARG A 243 5.26 1.98 17.53
C ARG A 243 5.60 0.67 18.23
N VAL A 244 6.76 0.08 17.97
CA VAL A 244 7.20 -1.15 18.65
C VAL A 244 7.35 -0.94 20.17
N ASP A 245 7.93 0.18 20.60
CA ASP A 245 8.06 0.55 22.01
C ASP A 245 6.69 0.71 22.70
N ALA A 246 5.66 1.18 21.98
CA ALA A 246 4.30 1.22 22.48
C ALA A 246 3.71 -0.18 22.70
N GLU A 247 3.92 -1.11 21.77
CA GLU A 247 3.44 -2.49 21.90
C GLU A 247 4.16 -3.27 23.01
N LEU A 248 5.49 -3.10 23.13
CA LEU A 248 6.27 -3.71 24.22
C LEU A 248 5.79 -3.25 25.61
N ARG A 249 5.44 -1.96 25.75
CA ARG A 249 4.87 -1.44 27.02
C ARG A 249 3.54 -2.10 27.38
N LYS A 250 2.67 -2.35 26.40
CA LYS A 250 1.39 -3.05 26.63
C LYS A 250 1.59 -4.49 27.11
N LEU A 251 2.63 -5.18 26.63
CA LEU A 251 2.96 -6.55 27.06
C LEU A 251 3.51 -6.63 28.49
N SER A 252 4.07 -5.53 28.99
CA SER A 252 4.62 -5.43 30.35
C SER A 252 3.61 -5.00 31.42
N ALA A 253 2.42 -4.58 31.01
CA ALA A 253 1.31 -4.16 31.88
C ALA A 253 0.38 -5.33 32.21
#